data_AF-A0A1F7MR54-F1
#
_entry.id   AF-A0A1F7MR54-F1
#
_cell.length_a   1.000
_cell.length_b   1.000
_cell.length_c   1.000
_cell.angle_alpha   90.00
_cell.angle_beta   90.00
_cell.angle_gamma   90.00
#
_symmetry.space_group_name_H-M   'P 1'
#
loop_
_entity.id
_entity.type
_entity.pdbx_description
1 polymer ?
#
loop_
_entity_poly.entity_id
_entity_poly.type
_entity_poly.pdbx_seq_one_letter_code
_entity_poly.pdbx_strand_id
1 'polypeptide(L)'
;MDTKDELLDRAAREFRALHDTLRGLNESDTTRVWLGAWSVRDIVAHISGWHREMTPALERLARGERPFPEGVSYDDVDAWNATFAAARRGTSVADALLELDRSHEDFMRAAAAGLAGRAGALRA
;
A
#
# COMPACT_ATOMS: atom_id res chain seq x y z
N MET A 1 -1.54 22.19 -6.30
CA MET A 1 -2.23 20.90 -6.08
C MET A 1 -1.62 19.96 -7.09
N ASP A 2 -1.01 18.88 -6.61
CA ASP A 2 -0.32 17.93 -7.49
C ASP A 2 -1.33 17.26 -8.44
N THR A 3 -0.93 17.08 -9.68
CA THR A 3 -1.65 16.27 -10.65
C THR A 3 -1.57 14.79 -10.27
N LYS A 4 -2.46 13.98 -10.84
CA LYS A 4 -2.43 12.53 -10.63
C LYS A 4 -1.08 11.92 -11.04
N ASP A 5 -0.53 12.34 -12.17
CA ASP A 5 0.74 11.80 -12.67
C ASP A 5 1.90 12.17 -11.74
N GLU A 6 1.92 13.40 -11.21
CA GLU A 6 2.90 13.81 -10.19
C GLU A 6 2.77 12.99 -8.89
N LEU A 7 1.54 12.63 -8.49
CA LEU A 7 1.31 11.75 -7.34
C LEU A 7 1.81 10.32 -7.60
N LEU A 8 1.55 9.76 -8.77
CA LEU A 8 2.01 8.41 -9.16
C LEU A 8 3.54 8.36 -9.24
N ASP A 9 4.15 9.36 -9.88
CA ASP A 9 5.60 9.46 -9.99
C ASP A 9 6.27 9.60 -8.63
N ARG A 10 5.67 10.40 -7.72
CA ARG A 10 6.15 10.50 -6.35
C ARG A 10 6.01 9.17 -5.61
N ALA A 11 4.86 8.51 -5.68
CA ALA A 11 4.66 7.22 -5.02
C ALA A 11 5.70 6.17 -5.48
N ALA A 12 5.97 6.09 -6.79
CA ALA A 12 6.98 5.20 -7.34
C ALA A 12 8.41 5.55 -6.88
N ARG A 13 8.74 6.84 -6.73
CA ARG A 13 10.04 7.28 -6.19
C ARG A 13 10.20 6.94 -4.71
N GLU A 14 9.19 7.23 -3.89
CA GLU A 14 9.26 6.96 -2.45
C GLU A 14 9.27 5.46 -2.15
N PHE A 15 8.55 4.65 -2.93
CA PHE A 15 8.61 3.19 -2.78
C PHE A 15 9.99 2.63 -3.10
N ARG A 16 10.65 3.16 -4.13
CA ARG A 16 12.06 2.82 -4.42
C ARG A 16 12.97 3.24 -3.28
N ALA A 17 12.79 4.43 -2.71
CA ALA A 17 13.57 4.89 -1.56
C ALA A 17 13.37 3.99 -0.33
N LEU A 18 12.14 3.52 -0.08
CA LEU A 18 11.85 2.51 0.93
C LEU A 18 12.60 1.20 0.64
N HIS A 19 12.54 0.69 -0.58
CA HIS A 19 13.28 -0.53 -0.92
C HIS A 19 14.79 -0.33 -0.77
N ASP A 20 15.32 0.85 -1.10
CA ASP A 20 16.73 1.20 -0.93
C ASP A 20 17.13 1.17 0.56
N THR A 21 16.28 1.64 1.47
CA THR A 21 16.57 1.62 2.93
C THR A 21 16.49 0.23 3.54
N LEU A 22 15.71 -0.68 2.94
CA LEU A 22 15.63 -2.08 3.35
C LEU A 22 16.86 -2.89 2.90
N ARG A 23 17.65 -2.39 1.93
CA ARG A 23 18.85 -3.10 1.45
C ARG A 23 19.89 -3.21 2.56
N GLY A 24 20.43 -4.41 2.71
CA GLY A 24 21.50 -4.70 3.69
C GLY A 24 20.99 -5.13 5.05
N LEU A 25 19.68 -5.07 5.32
CA LEU A 25 19.10 -5.71 6.49
C LEU A 25 19.11 -7.23 6.31
N ASN A 26 19.63 -7.94 7.30
CA ASN A 26 19.48 -9.38 7.38
C ASN A 26 18.15 -9.75 8.08
N GLU A 27 17.87 -11.05 8.16
CA GLU A 27 16.64 -11.55 8.79
C GLU A 27 16.51 -11.17 10.27
N SER A 28 17.62 -11.19 11.02
CA SER A 28 17.61 -10.81 12.44
C SER A 28 17.32 -9.32 12.65
N ASP A 29 17.90 -8.44 11.82
CA ASP A 29 17.59 -7.00 11.84
C ASP A 29 16.14 -6.75 11.46
N THR A 30 15.62 -7.50 10.48
CA THR A 30 14.26 -7.31 9.95
C THR A 30 13.19 -7.78 10.93
N THR A 31 13.46 -8.82 11.71
CA THR A 31 12.51 -9.41 12.67
C THR A 31 12.65 -8.87 14.10
N ARG A 32 13.76 -8.22 14.43
CA ARG A 32 13.96 -7.59 15.73
C ARG A 32 12.92 -6.50 15.96
N VAL A 33 12.25 -6.56 17.11
CA VAL A 33 11.38 -5.48 17.59
C VAL A 33 12.25 -4.35 18.14
N TRP A 34 12.03 -3.13 17.66
CA TRP A 34 12.81 -1.96 18.08
C TRP A 34 11.99 -0.66 18.12
N LEU A 35 10.90 -0.59 17.35
CA LEU A 35 9.99 0.55 17.34
C LEU A 35 8.75 0.23 18.16
N GLY A 36 8.83 0.40 19.49
CA GLY A 36 7.76 -0.02 20.40
C GLY A 36 7.50 -1.52 20.29
N ALA A 37 6.35 -1.90 19.74
CA ALA A 37 5.96 -3.31 19.52
C ALA A 37 6.25 -3.82 18.10
N TRP A 38 6.92 -3.04 17.26
CA TRP A 38 7.07 -3.29 15.84
C TRP A 38 8.52 -3.59 15.44
N SER A 39 8.66 -4.60 14.59
CA SER A 39 9.86 -4.91 13.80
C SER A 39 9.77 -4.27 12.41
N VAL A 40 10.87 -4.30 11.63
CA VAL A 40 10.83 -3.88 10.23
C VAL A 40 9.87 -4.74 9.41
N ARG A 41 9.78 -6.04 9.70
CA ARG A 41 8.78 -6.92 9.07
C ARG A 41 7.35 -6.46 9.35
N ASP A 42 7.05 -6.04 10.57
CA ASP A 42 5.72 -5.48 10.90
C ASP A 42 5.46 -4.17 10.15
N ILE A 43 6.51 -3.35 9.98
CA ILE A 43 6.47 -2.14 9.15
C ILE A 43 6.20 -2.49 7.67
N VAL A 44 6.83 -3.52 7.13
CA VAL A 44 6.55 -3.96 5.76
C VAL A 44 5.12 -4.50 5.64
N ALA A 45 4.69 -5.28 6.62
CA ALA A 45 3.37 -5.90 6.65
C ALA A 45 2.24 -4.86 6.66
N HIS A 46 2.29 -3.82 7.51
CA HIS A 46 1.21 -2.83 7.53
C HIS A 46 1.14 -2.00 6.24
N ILE A 47 2.27 -1.66 5.60
CA ILE A 47 2.27 -0.95 4.31
C ILE A 47 1.58 -1.81 3.25
N SER A 48 1.96 -3.09 3.15
CA SER A 48 1.30 -4.02 2.22
C SER A 48 -0.19 -4.20 2.53
N GLY A 49 -0.57 -4.17 3.81
CA GLY A 49 -1.97 -4.19 4.25
C GLY A 49 -2.76 -3.00 3.72
N TRP A 50 -2.23 -1.79 3.83
CA TRP A 50 -2.87 -0.59 3.27
C TRP A 50 -2.96 -0.60 1.75
N HIS A 51 -1.93 -1.08 1.05
CA HIS A 51 -2.03 -1.28 -0.40
C HIS A 51 -3.20 -2.20 -0.76
N ARG A 52 -3.34 -3.33 -0.08
CA ARG A 52 -4.43 -4.30 -0.31
C ARG A 52 -5.79 -3.71 0.06
N GLU A 53 -5.90 -3.00 1.17
CA GLU A 53 -7.16 -2.40 1.63
C GLU A 53 -7.64 -1.28 0.67
N MET A 54 -6.71 -0.46 0.17
CA MET A 54 -7.06 0.69 -0.68
C MET A 54 -7.18 0.34 -2.17
N THR A 55 -6.62 -0.79 -2.63
CA THR A 55 -6.72 -1.19 -4.04
C THR A 55 -8.18 -1.30 -4.52
N PRO A 56 -9.09 -2.03 -3.83
CA PRO A 56 -10.50 -2.08 -4.22
C PRO A 56 -11.19 -0.72 -4.21
N ALA A 57 -10.78 0.21 -3.34
CA ALA A 57 -11.33 1.56 -3.31
C ALA A 57 -10.98 2.35 -4.58
N LEU A 58 -9.74 2.24 -5.04
CA LEU A 58 -9.29 2.83 -6.31
C LEU A 58 -10.00 2.23 -7.52
N GLU A 59 -10.19 0.91 -7.52
CA GLU A 59 -10.93 0.22 -8.59
C GLU A 59 -12.39 0.66 -8.67
N ARG A 60 -13.07 0.82 -7.52
CA ARG A 60 -14.44 1.36 -7.45
C ARG A 60 -14.49 2.79 -7.98
N LEU A 61 -13.56 3.65 -7.57
CA LEU A 61 -13.46 5.02 -8.08
C LEU A 61 -13.27 5.05 -9.60
N ALA A 62 -12.45 4.16 -10.16
CA ALA A 62 -12.24 4.05 -11.59
C ALA A 62 -13.52 3.68 -12.37
N ARG A 63 -14.46 2.96 -11.72
CA ARG A 63 -15.80 2.65 -12.25
C ARG A 63 -16.85 3.72 -11.94
N GLY A 64 -16.49 4.80 -11.25
CA GLY A 64 -17.43 5.85 -10.83
C GLY A 64 -18.29 5.48 -9.62
N GLU A 65 -17.92 4.42 -8.90
CA GLU A 65 -18.59 3.96 -7.69
C GLU A 65 -18.04 4.67 -6.44
N ARG A 66 -18.75 4.56 -5.30
CA ARG A 66 -18.21 5.02 -4.00
C ARG A 66 -16.98 4.16 -3.63
N PRO A 67 -15.87 4.77 -3.17
CA PRO A 67 -14.64 4.04 -2.86
C PRO A 67 -14.79 3.04 -1.71
N PHE A 68 -15.51 3.45 -0.67
CA PHE A 68 -15.57 2.71 0.60
C PHE A 68 -16.93 2.01 0.74
N PRO A 69 -16.95 0.73 1.14
CA PRO A 69 -18.18 0.03 1.48
C PRO A 69 -18.93 0.70 2.63
N GLU A 70 -20.24 0.50 2.71
CA GLU A 70 -21.02 0.99 3.86
C GLU A 70 -20.59 0.30 5.15
N GLY A 71 -20.51 1.08 6.23
CA GLY A 71 -20.11 0.58 7.55
C GLY A 71 -18.60 0.44 7.77
N VAL A 72 -17.77 0.68 6.76
CA VAL A 72 -16.30 0.71 6.93
C VAL A 72 -15.86 2.11 7.35
N SER A 73 -15.22 2.20 8.52
CA SER A 73 -14.55 3.42 9.01
C SER A 73 -13.04 3.20 9.09
N TYR A 74 -12.30 4.24 8.76
CA TYR A 74 -10.84 4.32 8.89
C TYR A 74 -10.41 5.33 9.97
N ASP A 75 -11.31 5.70 10.88
CA ASP A 75 -11.00 6.68 11.94
C ASP A 75 -9.99 6.12 12.94
N ASP A 76 -10.01 4.81 13.19
CA ASP A 76 -9.03 4.10 14.02
C ASP A 76 -7.94 3.44 13.15
N VAL A 77 -7.05 4.26 12.61
CA VAL A 77 -5.93 3.81 11.77
C VAL A 77 -4.98 2.87 12.52
N ASP A 78 -4.88 2.99 13.85
CA ASP A 78 -3.99 2.17 14.67
C ASP A 78 -4.51 0.73 14.79
N ALA A 79 -5.82 0.54 14.93
CA ALA A 79 -6.45 -0.78 14.91
C ALA A 79 -6.25 -1.50 13.55
N TRP A 80 -6.37 -0.76 12.44
CA TRP A 80 -6.08 -1.27 11.10
C TRP A 80 -4.61 -1.67 10.95
N ASN A 81 -3.70 -0.77 11.32
CA ASN A 81 -2.25 -1.00 11.35
C ASN A 81 -1.89 -2.27 12.13
N ALA A 82 -2.45 -2.43 13.33
CA ALA A 82 -2.21 -3.58 14.19
C ALA A 82 -2.73 -4.89 13.56
N THR A 83 -3.89 -4.84 12.89
CA THR A 83 -4.48 -5.99 12.19
C THR A 83 -3.59 -6.45 11.04
N PHE A 84 -3.12 -5.52 10.20
CA PHE A 84 -2.24 -5.85 9.07
C PHE A 84 -0.89 -6.43 9.52
N ALA A 85 -0.27 -5.83 10.54
CA ALA A 85 0.95 -6.36 11.12
C ALA A 85 0.73 -7.76 11.71
N ALA A 86 -0.32 -7.93 12.53
CA ALA A 86 -0.63 -9.21 13.18
C ALA A 86 -0.87 -10.35 12.18
N ALA A 87 -1.58 -10.08 11.08
CA ALA A 87 -1.86 -11.07 10.03
C ALA A 87 -0.60 -11.66 9.37
N ARG A 88 0.55 -10.99 9.49
CA ARG A 88 1.82 -11.38 8.85
C ARG A 88 2.95 -11.69 9.83
N ARG A 89 2.73 -11.64 11.15
CA ARG A 89 3.79 -11.93 12.16
C ARG A 89 4.41 -13.32 12.04
N GLY A 90 3.73 -14.27 11.42
CA GLY A 90 4.22 -15.63 11.19
C GLY A 90 4.88 -15.88 9.83
N THR A 91 4.88 -14.89 8.91
CA THR A 91 5.48 -15.09 7.59
C THR A 91 6.99 -14.93 7.62
N SER A 92 7.68 -15.58 6.68
CA SER A 92 9.10 -15.35 6.47
C SER A 92 9.37 -13.89 6.07
N VAL A 93 10.58 -13.41 6.28
CA VAL A 93 10.98 -12.07 5.83
C VAL A 93 10.88 -11.97 4.30
N ALA A 94 11.30 -13.01 3.58
CA ALA A 94 11.21 -13.06 2.12
C ALA A 94 9.77 -12.93 1.63
N ASP A 95 8.81 -13.64 2.25
CA ASP A 95 7.40 -13.54 1.88
C ASP A 95 6.81 -12.17 2.17
N ALA A 96 7.21 -11.54 3.29
CA ALA A 96 6.75 -10.20 3.64
C ALA A 96 7.23 -9.15 2.63
N LEU A 97 8.50 -9.22 2.20
CA LEU A 97 9.06 -8.34 1.17
C LEU A 97 8.42 -8.59 -0.19
N LEU A 98 8.22 -9.86 -0.57
CA LEU A 98 7.55 -10.20 -1.82
C LEU A 98 6.09 -9.70 -1.86
N GLU A 99 5.38 -9.76 -0.73
CA GLU A 99 4.03 -9.23 -0.63
C GLU A 99 4.01 -7.69 -0.68
N LEU A 100 5.03 -7.01 -0.13
CA LEU A 100 5.18 -5.57 -0.28
C LEU A 100 5.27 -5.16 -1.75
N ASP A 101 6.14 -5.82 -2.52
CA ASP A 101 6.33 -5.53 -3.94
C ASP A 101 5.05 -5.79 -4.73
N ARG A 102 4.44 -6.97 -4.56
CA ARG A 102 3.20 -7.34 -5.27
C ARG A 102 2.04 -6.40 -4.94
N SER A 103 1.85 -6.09 -3.65
CA SER A 103 0.78 -5.20 -3.22
C SER A 103 0.98 -3.78 -3.75
N HIS A 104 2.22 -3.29 -3.81
CA HIS A 104 2.52 -1.97 -4.36
C HIS A 104 2.27 -1.91 -5.87
N GLU A 105 2.70 -2.92 -6.62
CA GLU A 105 2.44 -3.01 -8.07
C GLU A 105 0.94 -3.00 -8.38
N ASP A 106 0.15 -3.79 -7.65
CA ASP A 106 -1.30 -3.85 -7.83
C ASP A 106 -1.96 -2.51 -7.46
N PHE A 107 -1.55 -1.90 -6.35
CA PHE A 107 -2.04 -0.60 -5.91
C PHE A 107 -1.75 0.50 -6.94
N MET A 108 -0.53 0.55 -7.48
CA MET A 108 -0.14 1.52 -8.52
C MET A 108 -0.90 1.30 -9.82
N ARG A 109 -1.14 0.03 -10.20
CA ARG A 109 -1.95 -0.33 -11.37
C ARG A 109 -3.39 0.18 -11.23
N ALA A 110 -4.02 -0.06 -10.08
CA ALA A 110 -5.38 0.42 -9.79
C ALA A 110 -5.43 1.96 -9.76
N ALA A 111 -4.42 2.60 -9.15
CA ALA A 111 -4.32 4.06 -9.10
C ALA A 111 -4.21 4.65 -10.51
N ALA A 112 -3.37 4.08 -11.39
CA ALA A 112 -3.20 4.55 -12.76
C ALA A 112 -4.47 4.36 -13.61
N ALA A 113 -5.17 3.23 -13.47
CA ALA A 113 -6.33 2.86 -14.29
C ALA A 113 -7.47 3.89 -14.28
N GLY A 114 -7.66 4.65 -13.19
CA GLY A 114 -8.67 5.71 -13.11
C GLY A 114 -8.54 6.88 -14.12
N LEU A 115 -7.58 6.84 -15.05
CA LEU A 115 -7.40 7.82 -16.14
C LEU A 115 -8.16 7.49 -17.43
N ALA A 116 -8.49 6.21 -17.70
CA ALA A 116 -9.07 5.85 -18.99
C ALA A 116 -10.50 6.37 -19.20
N GLY A 117 -11.24 6.66 -18.11
CA GLY A 117 -12.67 6.98 -18.17
C GLY A 117 -13.06 8.45 -18.34
N ARG A 118 -12.12 9.42 -18.28
CA ARG A 118 -12.46 10.85 -18.31
C ARG A 118 -11.90 11.66 -19.49
N ALA A 119 -10.90 11.14 -20.21
CA ALA A 119 -10.39 11.82 -21.40
C ALA A 119 -11.29 11.63 -22.65
N GLY A 120 -12.23 10.67 -22.64
CA GLY A 120 -13.07 10.33 -23.79
C GLY A 120 -14.47 10.96 -23.82
N ALA A 121 -14.94 11.58 -22.73
CA ALA A 121 -16.35 11.99 -22.60
C ALA A 121 -16.62 13.50 -22.83
N LEU A 122 -15.61 14.28 -23.25
CA LEU A 122 -15.71 15.74 -23.46
C LEU A 122 -15.41 16.16 -24.91
N ARG A 123 -15.56 15.24 -25.86
CA ARG A 123 -15.58 15.54 -27.30
C ARG A 123 -16.74 14.82 -27.98
N ALA A 124 -17.95 15.37 -27.82
CA ALA A 124 -19.08 15.19 -28.73
C ALA A 124 -19.95 16.43 -28.66
#